data_AF-A0A7C2RTB8-F1
#
_entry.id   AF-A0A7C2RTB8-F1
#
_cell.length_a   1.000
_cell.length_b   1.000
_cell.length_c   1.000
_cell.angle_alpha   90.00
_cell.angle_beta   90.00
_cell.angle_gamma   90.00
#
_symmetry.space_group_name_H-M   'P 1'
#
loop_
_entity.id
_entity.type
_entity.pdbx_description
1 polymer ?
#
loop_
_entity_poly.entity_id
_entity_poly.type
_entity_poly.pdbx_seq_one_letter_code
_entity_poly.pdbx_strand_id
1 'polypeptide(L)'
;MSAFKNPFDFNIRLKGGCSCGKHTSQSEHDAEQARLNEPQEDEAALNRVIESAVVRALFPHDETRRAFLKAVGAGTALAAISAMFPMGAAQALAAEGGPLEKKDLKIGFVPITCATPIIMAKPMGFYEKEGLNVEIIKTAGWALVR
;
A
#
# COMPACT_ATOMS: atom_id res chain seq x y z
N MET A 1 6.67 -1.07 -2.50
CA MET A 1 6.21 -1.36 -3.88
C MET A 1 6.42 -0.13 -4.71
N SER A 2 6.50 -0.25 -6.04
CA SER A 2 6.64 0.95 -6.89
C SER A 2 5.46 1.92 -6.71
N ALA A 3 4.33 1.48 -6.13
CA ALA A 3 3.17 2.29 -5.77
C ALA A 3 3.43 3.38 -4.72
N PHE A 4 4.46 3.26 -3.88
CA PHE A 4 4.74 4.26 -2.83
C PHE A 4 5.76 5.33 -3.26
N LYS A 5 6.19 5.31 -4.53
CA LYS A 5 7.12 6.29 -5.13
C LYS A 5 6.39 7.61 -5.39
N ASN A 6 7.04 8.75 -5.13
CA ASN A 6 6.52 10.06 -5.53
C ASN A 6 6.49 10.18 -7.07
N PRO A 7 5.31 10.18 -7.71
CA PRO A 7 5.24 10.17 -9.17
C PRO A 7 5.62 11.50 -9.83
N PHE A 8 5.67 12.58 -9.07
CA PHE A 8 6.05 13.92 -9.53
C PHE A 8 7.55 14.20 -9.45
N ASP A 9 8.34 13.30 -8.85
CA ASP A 9 9.80 13.37 -8.93
C ASP A 9 10.26 12.82 -10.28
N PHE A 10 10.90 13.66 -11.09
CA PHE A 10 11.41 13.26 -12.41
C PHE A 10 12.72 12.45 -12.34
N ASN A 11 13.41 12.39 -11.20
CA ASN A 11 14.67 11.66 -11.08
C ASN A 11 14.45 10.15 -10.88
N ILE A 12 13.29 9.76 -10.35
CA ILE A 12 13.00 8.36 -10.05
C ILE A 12 12.29 7.65 -11.21
N ARG A 13 12.46 6.33 -11.30
CA ARG A 13 11.70 5.48 -12.24
C ARG A 13 10.46 4.90 -11.57
N LEU A 14 9.29 4.96 -12.22
CA LEU A 14 8.07 4.36 -11.66
C LEU A 14 7.93 2.87 -11.99
N LYS A 15 8.64 2.37 -13.01
CA LYS A 15 8.74 0.95 -13.37
C LYS A 15 10.17 0.45 -13.10
N GLY A 16 10.30 -0.67 -12.39
CA GLY A 16 11.59 -1.25 -11.97
C GLY A 16 12.17 -0.68 -10.67
N GLY A 17 13.11 -1.42 -10.08
CA GLY A 17 13.70 -1.18 -8.75
C GLY A 17 13.19 -2.16 -7.69
N CYS A 18 13.67 -2.01 -6.45
CA CYS A 18 13.23 -2.84 -5.33
C CYS A 18 11.69 -2.89 -5.20
N SER A 19 11.17 -4.03 -4.72
CA SER A 19 9.78 -4.22 -4.32
C SER A 19 9.27 -3.20 -3.30
N CYS A 20 10.09 -2.33 -2.71
CA CYS A 20 9.71 -1.22 -1.83
C CYS A 20 9.50 0.11 -2.57
N GLY A 21 10.11 0.27 -3.74
CA GLY A 21 10.12 1.48 -4.53
C GLY A 21 11.03 2.63 -4.05
N LYS A 22 11.77 2.53 -2.96
CA LYS A 22 12.73 3.57 -2.53
C LYS A 22 14.19 3.25 -2.88
N HIS A 23 14.44 2.02 -3.29
CA HIS A 23 15.79 1.50 -3.52
C HIS A 23 16.03 1.08 -4.95
N THR A 24 17.29 1.20 -5.36
CA THR A 24 17.73 0.83 -6.70
C THR A 24 17.69 -0.68 -6.88
N SER A 25 17.95 -1.44 -5.81
CA SER A 25 17.87 -2.91 -5.79
C SER A 25 17.21 -3.43 -4.51
N GLN A 26 16.76 -4.69 -4.54
CA GLN A 26 16.16 -5.35 -3.37
C GLN A 26 17.12 -5.45 -2.17
N SER A 27 18.41 -5.66 -2.44
CA SER A 27 19.44 -5.78 -1.40
C SER A 27 19.64 -4.49 -0.60
N GLU A 28 19.53 -3.34 -1.25
CA GLU A 28 19.67 -2.03 -0.62
C GLU A 28 18.48 -1.70 0.26
N HIS A 29 17.30 -2.19 -0.13
CA HIS A 29 16.09 -2.09 0.69
C HIS A 29 16.12 -2.91 1.96
N ASP A 30 16.56 -4.17 1.86
CA ASP A 30 16.62 -5.05 3.02
C ASP A 30 17.59 -4.48 4.08
N ALA A 31 18.63 -3.78 3.64
CA ALA A 31 19.56 -3.04 4.50
C ALA A 31 18.95 -1.79 5.15
N GLU A 32 18.07 -1.06 4.46
CA GLU A 32 17.39 0.13 5.02
C GLU A 32 16.20 -0.23 5.91
N GLN A 33 15.43 -1.28 5.60
CA GLN A 33 14.38 -1.81 6.47
C GLN A 33 14.91 -2.23 7.83
N ALA A 34 16.11 -2.83 7.85
CA ALA A 34 16.79 -3.15 9.10
C ALA A 34 17.11 -1.89 9.95
N ARG A 35 17.10 -0.68 9.36
CA ARG A 35 17.36 0.60 10.03
C ARG A 35 16.11 1.41 10.36
N LEU A 36 14.98 1.18 9.67
CA LEU A 36 13.78 2.02 9.69
C LEU A 36 12.55 1.41 10.38
N ASN A 37 12.70 0.45 11.31
CA ASN A 37 11.57 0.00 12.13
C ASN A 37 11.10 1.09 13.12
N GLU A 38 10.50 2.16 12.58
CA GLU A 38 9.75 3.24 13.22
C GLU A 38 8.49 3.48 12.35
N PRO A 39 7.27 3.39 12.90
CA PRO A 39 6.03 3.48 12.11
C PRO A 39 5.69 4.95 11.82
N GLN A 40 5.80 5.39 10.56
CA GLN A 40 5.49 6.77 10.18
C GLN A 40 4.49 6.88 9.02
N GLU A 41 3.25 7.23 9.43
CA GLU A 41 2.18 7.95 8.71
C GLU A 41 1.50 7.25 7.50
N ASP A 42 0.45 6.49 7.81
CA ASP A 42 -0.37 5.70 6.87
C ASP A 42 -1.07 6.54 5.78
N GLU A 43 -1.53 7.76 6.10
CA GLU A 43 -2.27 8.62 5.15
C GLU A 43 -1.39 9.13 4.00
N ALA A 44 -0.16 9.55 4.29
CA ALA A 44 0.79 10.00 3.28
C ALA A 44 1.19 8.86 2.34
N ALA A 45 1.25 7.62 2.86
CA ALA A 45 1.50 6.43 2.06
C ALA A 45 0.33 6.12 1.11
N LEU A 46 -0.91 6.21 1.59
CA LEU A 46 -2.12 6.02 0.77
C LEU A 46 -2.22 7.06 -0.35
N ASN A 47 -1.98 8.34 -0.04
CA ASN A 47 -2.00 9.41 -1.05
C ASN A 47 -0.99 9.17 -2.17
N ARG A 48 0.22 8.69 -1.84
CA ARG A 48 1.24 8.33 -2.84
C ARG A 48 0.78 7.19 -3.74
N VAL A 49 0.05 6.20 -3.20
CA VAL A 49 -0.49 5.10 -4.01
C VAL A 49 -1.45 5.63 -5.06
N ILE A 50 -2.37 6.51 -4.66
CA ILE A 50 -3.39 7.09 -5.54
C ILE A 50 -2.74 7.97 -6.62
N GLU A 51 -1.84 8.87 -6.21
CA GLU A 51 -1.08 9.70 -7.15
C GLU A 51 -0.29 8.84 -8.15
N SER A 52 0.37 7.78 -7.66
CA SER A 52 1.16 6.90 -8.53
C SER A 52 0.29 6.15 -9.53
N ALA A 53 -0.94 5.80 -9.16
CA ALA A 53 -1.90 5.14 -10.05
C ALA A 53 -2.36 6.11 -11.15
N VAL A 54 -2.72 7.34 -10.79
CA VAL A 54 -3.17 8.36 -11.74
C VAL A 54 -2.06 8.73 -12.72
N VAL A 55 -0.84 9.01 -12.23
CA VAL A 55 0.27 9.39 -13.12
C VAL A 55 0.68 8.23 -14.03
N ARG A 56 0.58 6.97 -13.58
CA ARG A 56 0.82 5.81 -14.45
C ARG A 56 -0.23 5.62 -15.53
N ALA A 57 -1.48 5.97 -15.25
CA ALA A 57 -2.56 5.93 -16.22
C ALA A 57 -2.36 7.03 -17.28
N LEU A 58 -1.98 8.24 -16.88
CA LEU A 58 -1.74 9.36 -17.79
C LEU A 58 -0.44 9.21 -18.58
N PHE A 59 0.60 8.63 -17.99
CA PHE A 59 1.91 8.45 -18.61
C PHE A 59 2.34 6.96 -18.59
N PRO A 60 1.90 6.16 -19.57
CA PRO A 60 2.27 4.74 -19.67
C PRO A 60 3.79 4.51 -19.81
N HIS A 61 4.50 5.48 -20.38
CA HIS A 61 5.95 5.47 -20.60
C HIS A 61 6.66 6.46 -19.66
N ASP A 62 7.72 6.00 -18.99
CA ASP A 62 8.43 6.77 -17.96
C ASP A 62 9.20 7.97 -18.54
N GLU A 63 9.57 7.88 -19.82
CA GLU A 63 10.29 8.93 -20.55
C GLU A 63 9.43 10.15 -20.82
N THR A 64 8.17 9.94 -21.25
CA THR A 64 7.23 11.03 -21.50
C THR A 64 6.83 11.72 -20.20
N ARG A 65 6.64 10.96 -19.11
CA ARG A 65 6.44 11.52 -17.76
C ARG A 65 7.59 12.46 -17.38
N ARG A 66 8.83 11.99 -17.51
CA ARG A 66 10.03 12.77 -17.15
C ARG A 66 10.17 14.03 -18.00
N ALA A 67 9.98 13.92 -19.31
CA ALA A 67 10.08 15.06 -20.22
C ALA A 67 9.02 16.12 -19.88
N PHE A 68 7.78 15.68 -19.64
CA PHE A 68 6.70 16.56 -19.21
C PHE A 68 7.02 17.26 -17.88
N LEU A 69 7.40 16.50 -16.84
CA LEU A 69 7.72 17.06 -15.52
C LEU A 69 8.91 18.03 -15.56
N LYS A 70 9.92 17.79 -16.42
CA LYS A 70 11.03 18.73 -16.61
C LYS A 70 10.60 20.01 -17.33
N ALA A 71 9.62 19.93 -18.23
CA ALA A 71 9.14 21.08 -18.99
C ALA A 71 8.22 21.98 -18.16
N VAL A 72 7.30 21.39 -17.39
CA VAL A 72 6.28 22.16 -16.66
C VAL A 72 6.63 22.38 -15.18
N GLY A 73 7.38 21.45 -14.57
CA GLY A 73 7.66 21.41 -13.14
C GLY A 73 6.65 20.57 -12.33
N ALA A 74 7.07 20.03 -11.19
CA ALA A 74 6.25 19.12 -10.37
C ALA A 74 4.96 19.78 -9.84
N GLY A 75 5.03 21.03 -9.37
CA GLY A 75 3.89 21.74 -8.78
C GLY A 75 2.80 22.08 -9.79
N THR A 76 3.18 22.49 -11.01
CA THR A 76 2.22 22.80 -12.09
C THR A 76 1.61 21.52 -12.67
N ALA A 77 2.39 20.43 -12.78
CA ALA A 77 1.88 19.13 -13.18
C ALA A 77 0.83 18.62 -12.19
N LEU A 78 1.08 18.76 -10.89
CA LEU A 78 0.10 18.40 -9.86
C LEU A 78 -1.18 19.23 -9.98
N ALA A 79 -1.07 20.55 -10.17
CA ALA A 79 -2.22 21.45 -10.32
C ALA A 79 -3.04 21.15 -11.59
N ALA A 80 -2.38 20.83 -12.71
CA ALA A 80 -3.05 20.47 -13.95
C ALA A 80 -3.79 19.13 -13.83
N ILE A 81 -3.18 18.14 -13.17
CA ILE A 81 -3.80 16.83 -12.93
C ILE A 81 -4.96 16.94 -11.95
N SER A 82 -4.82 17.72 -10.88
CA SER A 82 -5.89 17.91 -9.89
C SER A 82 -7.08 18.71 -10.44
N ALA A 83 -6.86 19.57 -11.45
CA ALA A 83 -7.94 20.26 -12.16
C ALA A 83 -8.77 19.32 -13.06
N MET A 84 -8.16 18.27 -13.62
CA MET A 84 -8.83 17.30 -14.48
C MET A 84 -9.36 16.07 -13.73
N PHE A 85 -8.75 15.74 -12.59
CA PHE A 85 -9.11 14.59 -11.77
C PHE A 85 -9.25 15.02 -10.31
N PRO A 86 -10.43 14.84 -9.68
CA PRO A 86 -10.68 15.30 -8.31
C PRO A 86 -9.92 14.42 -7.29
N MET A 87 -8.61 14.68 -7.14
CA MET A 87 -7.70 13.91 -6.29
C MET A 87 -8.16 13.86 -4.83
N GLY A 88 -8.69 14.96 -4.31
CA GLY A 88 -9.22 15.01 -2.94
C GLY A 88 -10.42 14.09 -2.72
N ALA A 89 -11.31 13.98 -3.71
CA ALA A 89 -12.45 13.05 -3.66
C ALA A 89 -11.99 11.59 -3.81
N ALA A 90 -10.99 11.32 -4.65
CA ALA A 90 -10.42 9.99 -4.80
C ALA A 90 -9.67 9.53 -3.53
N GLN A 91 -8.96 10.44 -2.86
CA GLN A 91 -8.31 10.19 -1.58
C GLN A 91 -9.33 9.92 -0.47
N ALA A 92 -10.39 10.73 -0.38
CA ALA A 92 -11.47 10.51 0.58
C ALA A 92 -12.17 9.15 0.37
N LEU A 93 -12.51 8.81 -0.87
CA LEU A 93 -13.17 7.55 -1.20
C LEU A 93 -12.28 6.33 -0.93
N ALA A 94 -10.96 6.46 -1.16
CA ALA A 94 -10.00 5.40 -0.87
C ALA A 94 -9.72 5.26 0.64
N ALA A 95 -9.79 6.35 1.39
CA ALA A 95 -9.65 6.34 2.85
C ALA A 95 -10.88 5.73 3.55
N GLU A 96 -12.08 5.87 2.96
CA GLU A 96 -13.31 5.30 3.54
C GLU A 96 -13.39 3.78 3.41
N GLY A 97 -12.60 3.16 2.53
CA GLY A 97 -12.63 1.72 2.28
C GLY A 97 -13.96 1.28 1.64
N GLY A 98 -13.88 0.54 0.54
CA GLY A 98 -15.09 -0.06 -0.04
C GLY A 98 -15.81 -0.99 0.95
N PRO A 99 -17.10 -1.31 0.74
CA PRO A 99 -17.79 -2.28 1.56
C PRO A 99 -17.06 -3.64 1.48
N LEU A 100 -16.80 -4.26 2.64
CA LEU A 100 -16.18 -5.58 2.72
C LEU A 100 -17.00 -6.61 1.95
N GLU A 101 -16.34 -7.37 1.08
CA GLU A 101 -16.98 -8.40 0.27
C GLU A 101 -17.48 -9.58 1.12
N LYS A 102 -16.80 -9.84 2.26
CA LYS A 102 -17.18 -10.88 3.21
C LYS A 102 -16.82 -10.48 4.64
N LYS A 103 -17.83 -10.48 5.52
CA LYS A 103 -17.67 -10.09 6.93
C LYS A 103 -17.40 -11.28 7.84
N ASP A 104 -18.02 -12.43 7.57
CA ASP A 104 -17.87 -13.62 8.42
C ASP A 104 -16.71 -14.51 7.94
N LEU A 105 -15.65 -14.62 8.75
CA LEU A 105 -14.46 -15.40 8.42
C LEU A 105 -14.22 -16.50 9.46
N LYS A 106 -13.76 -17.66 8.98
CA LYS A 106 -13.28 -18.76 9.82
C LYS A 106 -11.80 -18.94 9.56
N ILE A 107 -10.96 -18.70 10.56
CA ILE A 107 -9.50 -18.75 10.43
C ILE A 107 -8.97 -19.92 11.25
N GLY A 108 -8.43 -20.91 10.56
CA GLY A 108 -7.72 -22.03 11.17
C GLY A 108 -6.30 -21.62 11.59
N PHE A 109 -5.84 -22.06 12.76
CA PHE A 109 -4.45 -21.87 13.18
C PHE A 109 -3.85 -23.15 13.78
N VAL A 110 -2.55 -23.31 13.63
CA VAL A 110 -1.75 -24.30 14.36
C VAL A 110 -1.29 -23.66 15.67
N PRO A 111 -1.44 -24.32 16.83
CA PRO A 111 -1.12 -23.74 18.14
C PRO A 111 0.39 -23.64 18.37
N ILE A 112 1.02 -22.70 17.67
CA ILE A 112 2.42 -22.29 17.81
C ILE A 112 2.48 -20.77 17.98
N THR A 113 3.62 -20.27 18.49
CA THR A 113 3.79 -18.86 18.83
C THR A 113 3.62 -17.92 17.63
N CYS A 114 3.88 -18.37 16.41
CA CYS A 114 3.67 -17.59 15.19
C CYS A 114 2.20 -17.19 14.97
N ALA A 115 1.23 -17.95 15.52
CA ALA A 115 -0.20 -17.66 15.40
C ALA A 115 -0.71 -16.60 16.40
N THR A 116 0.15 -16.09 17.28
CA THR A 116 -0.22 -15.10 18.31
C THR A 116 -0.98 -13.89 17.75
N PRO A 117 -0.58 -13.26 16.62
CA PRO A 117 -1.30 -12.10 16.09
C PRO A 117 -2.77 -12.41 15.74
N ILE A 118 -3.01 -13.59 15.17
CA ILE A 118 -4.35 -14.05 14.76
C ILE A 118 -5.22 -14.35 15.99
N ILE A 119 -4.65 -15.03 16.98
CA ILE A 119 -5.37 -15.40 18.21
C ILE A 119 -5.71 -14.15 19.03
N MET A 120 -4.77 -13.21 19.12
CA MET A 120 -4.91 -12.03 19.99
C MET A 120 -5.74 -10.91 19.37
N ALA A 121 -5.84 -10.87 18.04
CA ALA A 121 -6.68 -9.89 17.36
C ALA A 121 -8.15 -9.93 17.80
N LYS A 122 -8.69 -11.10 18.13
CA LYS A 122 -10.08 -11.26 18.58
C LYS A 122 -10.37 -10.62 19.95
N PRO A 123 -9.71 -11.00 21.07
CA PRO A 123 -9.96 -10.35 22.36
C PRO A 123 -9.52 -8.88 22.40
N MET A 124 -8.61 -8.45 21.52
CA MET A 124 -8.20 -7.04 21.39
C MET A 124 -9.16 -6.20 20.53
N GLY A 125 -10.19 -6.82 19.94
CA GLY A 125 -11.19 -6.13 19.13
C GLY A 125 -10.69 -5.66 17.76
N PHE A 126 -9.56 -6.18 17.26
CA PHE A 126 -8.98 -5.73 15.99
C PHE A 126 -9.80 -6.19 14.78
N TYR A 127 -10.46 -7.35 14.85
CA TYR A 127 -11.33 -7.78 13.76
C TYR A 127 -12.58 -6.92 13.65
N GLU A 128 -13.19 -6.60 14.78
CA GLU A 128 -14.40 -5.79 14.86
C GLU A 128 -14.14 -4.34 14.42
N LYS A 129 -12.96 -3.79 14.72
CA LYS A 129 -12.52 -2.48 14.21
C LYS A 129 -12.49 -2.42 12.69
N GLU A 130 -12.06 -3.50 12.05
CA GLU A 130 -12.06 -3.67 10.59
C GLU A 130 -13.40 -4.17 10.05
N GLY A 131 -14.46 -4.24 10.86
CA GLY A 131 -15.80 -4.69 10.43
C GLY A 131 -15.91 -6.20 10.14
N LEU A 132 -14.97 -7.02 10.62
CA LEU A 132 -14.92 -8.47 10.43
C LEU A 132 -15.46 -9.22 11.64
N ASN A 133 -16.28 -10.25 11.38
CA ASN A 133 -16.71 -11.24 12.37
C ASN A 133 -15.90 -12.53 12.20
N VAL A 134 -14.91 -12.75 13.07
CA VAL A 134 -13.94 -13.84 12.91
C VAL A 134 -14.09 -14.95 13.95
N GLU A 135 -14.19 -16.18 13.47
CA GLU A 135 -14.11 -17.41 14.27
C GLU A 135 -12.71 -18.02 14.17
N ILE A 136 -12.03 -18.18 15.31
CA ILE A 136 -10.67 -18.73 15.39
C ILE A 136 -10.76 -20.23 15.70
N ILE A 137 -10.26 -21.06 14.79
CA ILE A 137 -10.38 -22.52 14.85
C ILE A 137 -9.01 -23.15 15.09
N LYS A 138 -8.86 -23.86 16.20
CA LYS A 138 -7.64 -24.62 16.48
C LYS A 138 -7.59 -25.84 15.57
N THR A 139 -6.52 -25.96 14.77
CA THR A 139 -6.31 -27.11 13.89
C THR A 139 -5.28 -28.05 14.49
N ALA A 140 -5.48 -29.37 14.35
CA ALA A 140 -4.62 -30.39 14.98
C ALA A 140 -3.23 -30.52 14.31
N GLY A 141 -3.06 -30.05 13.08
CA GLY A 141 -1.77 -30.06 12.38
C GLY A 141 -1.90 -29.70 10.90
N TRP A 142 -0.75 -29.55 10.23
CA TRP A 142 -0.68 -29.12 8.83
C TRP A 142 -1.40 -30.05 7.85
N ALA A 143 -1.51 -31.35 8.15
CA ALA A 143 -2.22 -32.31 7.29
C ALA A 143 -3.71 -31.98 7.08
N LEU A 144 -4.32 -31.22 7.99
CA LEU A 144 -5.72 -30.78 7.92
C LEU A 144 -5.88 -29.38 7.29
N VAL A 145 -4.79 -28.67 7.04
CA VAL A 145 -4.76 -27.31 6.48
C VAL A 145 -4.23 -27.40 5.05
N ARG A 146 -5.12 -27.44 4.06
CA ARG A 146 -4.79 -27.43 2.63
C ARG A 146 -5.90 -26.79 1.81
#